data_AF-A0A4R3L620-F1
#
_entry.id   AF-A0A4R3L620-F1
#
_cell.length_a   1.000
_cell.length_b   1.000
_cell.length_c   1.000
_cell.angle_alpha   90.00
_cell.angle_beta   90.00
_cell.angle_gamma   90.00
#
_symmetry.space_group_name_H-M   'P 1'
#
loop_
_entity.id
_entity.type
_entity.pdbx_description
1 polymer ?
#
loop_
_entity_poly.entity_id
_entity_poly.type
_entity_poly.pdbx_seq_one_letter_code
_entity_poly.pdbx_strand_id
1 'polypeptide(L)'
;MSLFNVGEKYRNSYTIEHVVPFFDGELAISHLDSKRYYLQSAHLKKQAPSRAIQQYRSLNHPLVIPFTEVYTEDRSLVFIRPYCSIKPLHEVVMKEDIAEDTIVQWGKQLLLLAAELKTKAMPMYLLTDPRNIGLDEETDELKVLFCGVEHITALRSTLDWGTFFYSLVSKEHLEGPIDKVPNDLEGSKHLHRLIQKSLQNNSIDSILSHIEVYEKKRKKGGILDFLLGGGKKEKESSNEATLNEDAQNSSPSIEPPSTLPSRPEQIVGPEPTLADPRKSTDVEYLDKLRRELERKQQEEIERQRLQMELEMERQRQEFLKELEKERGIRERLEQERLKQKRLEQTSTSENDVEQESLEQESLEQESLEQESLEQERLEQERLEQERLEQERLEQERLERERLEQERLEQERLEQERLEQERLEQERLEQERLEQERLEQERLEQERLERERLEQERLERERLEQERLEQERLERERREWERRERERLKRELKEKMSLELEKLRDERLEWERREQERMEQARLSFENRERALIEKLELQLSQIEVSFPLQSENPKQIDSLEKMKDELYGEKSKELQPLSDGNSLQNLNSFAQPNSSVESGIAKQEENQRAKESEEHARLARQFEEYMKQMYKNN
;
A
#
# COMPACT_ATOMS: atom_id res chain seq x y z
N MET A 1 6.22 -24.88 -9.16
CA MET A 1 6.93 -23.84 -8.38
C MET A 1 6.18 -22.54 -8.62
N SER A 2 5.68 -21.92 -7.56
CA SER A 2 5.10 -20.58 -7.64
C SER A 2 6.24 -19.62 -8.01
N LEU A 3 6.07 -18.87 -9.09
CA LEU A 3 7.07 -17.92 -9.59
C LEU A 3 6.64 -16.52 -9.18
N PHE A 4 7.49 -15.85 -8.41
CA PHE A 4 7.39 -14.41 -8.19
C PHE A 4 8.07 -13.73 -9.39
N ASN A 5 7.26 -13.10 -10.24
CA ASN A 5 7.61 -12.83 -11.63
C ASN A 5 8.53 -11.60 -11.79
N VAL A 6 8.62 -10.74 -10.78
CA VAL A 6 9.23 -9.41 -10.87
C VAL A 6 10.73 -9.41 -10.58
N GLY A 7 11.57 -9.57 -11.61
CA GLY A 7 13.03 -9.40 -11.52
C GLY A 7 13.80 -10.70 -11.22
N GLU A 8 15.13 -10.61 -11.18
CA GLU A 8 16.01 -11.78 -11.03
C GLU A 8 16.88 -11.73 -9.78
N LYS A 9 17.03 -10.55 -9.16
CA LYS A 9 18.03 -10.29 -8.12
C LYS A 9 17.91 -11.16 -6.87
N TYR A 10 16.69 -11.57 -6.52
CA TYR A 10 16.40 -12.42 -5.36
C TYR A 10 16.25 -13.90 -5.73
N ARG A 11 16.12 -14.26 -7.02
CA ARG A 11 15.80 -15.65 -7.45
C ARG A 11 16.85 -16.67 -7.04
N ASN A 12 18.10 -16.22 -6.89
CA ASN A 12 19.22 -17.08 -6.50
C ASN A 12 19.44 -17.14 -4.98
N SER A 13 18.72 -16.33 -4.20
CA SER A 13 18.91 -16.20 -2.75
C SER A 13 17.67 -16.61 -1.96
N TYR A 14 16.47 -16.35 -2.48
CA TYR A 14 15.20 -16.61 -1.80
C TYR A 14 14.42 -17.70 -2.54
N THR A 15 14.08 -18.76 -1.82
CA THR A 15 13.20 -19.80 -2.34
C THR A 15 11.76 -19.41 -2.08
N ILE A 16 10.95 -19.35 -3.14
CA ILE A 16 9.54 -18.95 -3.05
C ILE A 16 8.69 -20.15 -2.62
N GLU A 17 7.95 -20.00 -1.52
CA GLU A 17 6.99 -21.00 -1.02
C GLU A 17 5.63 -20.81 -1.69
N HIS A 18 5.11 -19.58 -1.65
CA HIS A 18 3.75 -19.24 -2.07
C HIS A 18 3.72 -17.81 -2.60
N VAL A 19 2.90 -17.56 -3.63
CA VAL A 19 2.73 -16.23 -4.22
C VAL A 19 1.24 -15.97 -4.38
N VAL A 20 0.79 -14.79 -3.95
CA VAL A 20 -0.56 -14.29 -4.20
C VAL A 20 -0.50 -12.97 -4.97
N PRO A 21 -1.50 -12.70 -5.81
CA PRO A 21 -1.75 -11.34 -6.29
C PRO A 21 -1.95 -10.40 -5.09
N PHE A 22 -1.31 -9.24 -5.13
CA PHE A 22 -1.45 -8.22 -4.09
C PHE A 22 -1.65 -6.86 -4.77
N PHE A 23 -2.91 -6.48 -4.92
CA PHE A 23 -3.34 -5.33 -5.73
C PHE A 23 -2.80 -5.41 -7.17
N ASP A 24 -2.01 -4.42 -7.61
CA ASP A 24 -1.38 -4.40 -8.92
C ASP A 24 -0.04 -5.17 -8.96
N GLY A 25 0.43 -5.69 -7.84
CA GLY A 25 1.68 -6.45 -7.72
C GLY A 25 1.49 -7.87 -7.18
N GLU A 26 2.55 -8.38 -6.56
CA GLU A 26 2.62 -9.73 -6.00
C GLU A 26 3.10 -9.65 -4.55
N LEU A 27 2.59 -10.54 -3.70
CA LEU A 27 3.10 -10.80 -2.36
C LEU A 27 3.45 -12.29 -2.26
N ALA A 28 4.69 -12.58 -1.92
CA ALA A 28 5.22 -13.91 -1.80
C ALA A 28 5.72 -14.18 -0.38
N ILE A 29 5.51 -15.42 0.08
CA ILE A 29 6.22 -15.97 1.22
C ILE A 29 7.42 -16.71 0.65
N SER A 30 8.60 -16.39 1.17
CA SER A 30 9.87 -16.96 0.75
C SER A 30 10.68 -17.36 1.97
N HIS A 31 11.70 -18.20 1.77
CA HIS A 31 12.64 -18.53 2.83
C HIS A 31 14.11 -18.40 2.38
N LEU A 32 14.95 -18.00 3.32
CA LEU A 32 16.41 -17.94 3.23
C LEU A 32 16.98 -18.42 4.57
N ASP A 33 17.88 -19.41 4.54
CA ASP A 33 18.54 -19.98 5.73
C ASP A 33 17.56 -20.34 6.87
N SER A 34 16.47 -21.02 6.53
CA SER A 34 15.40 -21.45 7.45
C SER A 34 14.58 -20.31 8.09
N LYS A 35 14.77 -19.07 7.66
CA LYS A 35 13.91 -17.92 8.05
C LYS A 35 12.97 -17.55 6.92
N ARG A 36 11.72 -17.22 7.27
CA ARG A 36 10.71 -16.75 6.31
C ARG A 36 10.76 -15.24 6.14
N TYR A 37 10.44 -14.81 4.93
CA TYR A 37 10.37 -13.40 4.53
C TYR A 37 9.19 -13.17 3.60
N TYR A 38 8.61 -11.97 3.69
CA TYR A 38 7.74 -11.46 2.65
C TYR A 38 8.58 -10.85 1.52
N LEU A 39 8.30 -11.28 0.29
CA LEU A 39 8.74 -10.65 -0.95
C LEU A 39 7.56 -9.94 -1.58
N GLN A 40 7.61 -8.63 -1.71
CA GLN A 40 6.48 -7.85 -2.21
C GLN A 40 6.92 -6.96 -3.37
N SER A 41 6.17 -6.97 -4.46
CA SER A 41 6.40 -6.06 -5.59
C SER A 41 5.37 -4.93 -5.59
N ALA A 42 5.82 -3.74 -5.99
CA ALA A 42 4.95 -2.59 -6.21
C ALA A 42 5.37 -1.85 -7.47
N HIS A 43 4.41 -1.59 -8.36
CA HIS A 43 4.69 -0.89 -9.61
C HIS A 43 5.03 0.58 -9.39
N LEU A 44 5.86 1.10 -10.29
CA LEU A 44 6.36 2.47 -10.29
C LEU A 44 5.74 3.28 -11.42
N LYS A 45 5.35 4.54 -11.13
CA LYS A 45 5.00 5.54 -12.16
C LYS A 45 6.24 6.05 -12.88
N LYS A 46 7.36 6.10 -12.16
CA LYS A 46 8.68 6.53 -12.64
C LYS A 46 9.76 5.88 -11.79
N GLN A 47 10.97 5.82 -12.32
CA GLN A 47 12.10 5.22 -11.62
C GLN A 47 12.28 5.84 -10.22
N ALA A 48 12.40 4.98 -9.21
CA ALA A 48 12.49 5.43 -7.82
C ALA A 48 13.88 6.03 -7.56
N PRO A 49 13.98 7.28 -7.07
CA PRO A 49 15.26 7.88 -6.72
C PRO A 49 15.83 7.22 -5.45
N SER A 50 17.15 7.28 -5.24
CA SER A 50 17.82 6.68 -4.08
C SER A 50 17.24 7.13 -2.73
N ARG A 51 16.78 8.39 -2.63
CA ARG A 51 16.10 8.91 -1.43
C ARG A 51 14.78 8.21 -1.11
N ALA A 52 14.03 7.73 -2.11
CA ALA A 52 12.80 6.97 -1.88
C ALA A 52 13.12 5.57 -1.31
N ILE A 53 14.15 4.92 -1.87
CA ILE A 53 14.66 3.64 -1.38
C ILE A 53 15.14 3.77 0.08
N GLN A 54 15.92 4.82 0.37
CA GLN A 54 16.41 5.09 1.72
C GLN A 54 15.26 5.36 2.69
N GLN A 55 14.25 6.12 2.27
CA GLN A 55 13.09 6.42 3.11
C GLN A 55 12.35 5.14 3.54
N TYR A 56 12.10 4.21 2.60
CA TYR A 56 11.51 2.91 2.93
C TYR A 56 12.33 2.15 3.98
N ARG A 57 13.65 2.07 3.80
CA ARG A 57 14.55 1.38 4.74
C ARG A 57 14.58 2.03 6.13
N SER A 58 14.39 3.34 6.20
CA SER A 58 14.33 4.09 7.46
C SER A 58 12.94 4.17 8.09
N LEU A 59 11.90 3.66 7.41
CA LEU A 59 10.53 3.72 7.91
C LEU A 59 10.36 2.68 9.02
N ASN A 60 10.49 3.15 10.27
CA ASN A 60 10.28 2.35 11.47
C ASN A 60 9.02 2.84 12.18
N HIS A 61 7.95 2.06 12.12
CA HIS A 61 6.69 2.36 12.80
C HIS A 61 6.03 1.05 13.27
N PRO A 62 5.47 0.97 14.49
CA PRO A 62 4.93 -0.29 15.04
C PRO A 62 3.87 -0.97 14.17
N LEU A 63 3.06 -0.16 13.47
CA LEU A 63 2.01 -0.65 12.55
C LEU A 63 2.53 -1.06 11.17
N VAL A 64 3.79 -0.79 10.81
CA VAL A 64 4.32 -1.07 9.47
C VAL A 64 5.37 -2.15 9.57
N ILE A 65 5.20 -3.26 8.84
CA ILE A 65 6.23 -4.30 8.80
C ILE A 65 7.50 -3.69 8.19
N PRO A 66 8.67 -3.77 8.83
CA PRO A 66 9.84 -3.03 8.39
C PRO A 66 10.35 -3.50 7.02
N PHE A 67 11.03 -2.59 6.31
CA PHE A 67 11.62 -2.86 5.00
C PHE A 67 13.10 -3.22 5.16
N THR A 68 13.40 -4.51 5.30
CA THR A 68 14.77 -5.02 5.46
C THR A 68 15.62 -4.71 4.24
N GLU A 69 15.10 -5.02 3.05
CA GLU A 69 15.76 -4.72 1.79
C GLU A 69 14.77 -4.12 0.79
N VAL A 70 15.28 -3.25 -0.06
CA VAL A 70 14.50 -2.55 -1.08
C VAL A 70 15.32 -2.48 -2.35
N TYR A 71 14.77 -3.02 -3.43
CA TYR A 71 15.38 -3.09 -4.75
C TYR A 71 14.54 -2.38 -5.78
N THR A 72 15.20 -1.76 -6.74
CA THR A 72 14.58 -1.25 -7.97
C THR A 72 14.85 -2.22 -9.11
N GLU A 73 13.79 -2.67 -9.76
CA GLU A 73 13.77 -3.42 -11.01
C GLU A 73 12.97 -2.59 -12.03
N ASP A 74 13.22 -2.74 -13.34
CA ASP A 74 12.78 -1.86 -14.45
C ASP A 74 11.58 -0.91 -14.18
N ARG A 75 10.45 -1.47 -13.72
CA ARG A 75 9.21 -0.73 -13.41
C ARG A 75 8.59 -1.06 -12.05
N SER A 76 9.36 -1.63 -11.14
CA SER A 76 8.86 -2.06 -9.83
C SER A 76 9.88 -1.82 -8.72
N LEU A 77 9.36 -1.57 -7.52
CA LEU A 77 10.10 -1.81 -6.30
C LEU A 77 9.84 -3.25 -5.84
N VAL A 78 10.89 -3.91 -5.36
CA VAL A 78 10.79 -5.18 -4.67
C VAL A 78 11.24 -4.97 -3.23
N PHE A 79 10.38 -5.33 -2.28
CA PHE A 79 10.61 -5.24 -0.86
C PHE A 79 10.86 -6.62 -0.28
N ILE A 80 11.88 -6.73 0.57
CA ILE A 80 12.10 -7.90 1.42
C ILE A 80 11.84 -7.48 2.86
N ARG A 81 10.96 -8.20 3.53
CA ARG A 81 10.44 -7.84 4.85
C ARG A 81 10.41 -9.09 5.74
N PRO A 82 10.58 -8.95 7.06
CA PRO A 82 10.46 -10.10 7.94
C PRO A 82 9.04 -10.68 7.84
N TYR A 83 8.94 -12.00 7.87
CA TYR A 83 7.65 -12.66 7.93
C TYR A 83 7.05 -12.55 9.33
N CYS A 84 5.79 -12.17 9.40
CA CYS A 84 4.92 -12.36 10.55
C CYS A 84 3.57 -12.90 10.06
N SER A 85 2.92 -13.75 10.85
CA SER A 85 1.63 -14.34 10.45
C SER A 85 0.53 -13.28 10.57
N ILE A 86 -0.16 -12.98 9.48
CA ILE A 86 -1.14 -11.88 9.43
C ILE A 86 -2.50 -12.42 9.00
N LYS A 87 -3.54 -12.13 9.80
CA LYS A 87 -4.95 -12.28 9.42
C LYS A 87 -5.45 -10.97 8.78
N PRO A 88 -5.78 -10.93 7.48
CA PRO A 88 -6.28 -9.72 6.85
C PRO A 88 -7.57 -9.23 7.52
N LEU A 89 -7.71 -7.91 7.73
CA LEU A 89 -8.85 -7.35 8.48
C LEU A 89 -10.19 -7.70 7.84
N HIS A 90 -10.30 -7.71 6.50
CA HIS A 90 -11.52 -8.10 5.81
C HIS A 90 -11.94 -9.54 6.10
N GLU A 91 -11.01 -10.45 6.38
CA GLU A 91 -11.36 -11.82 6.79
C GLU A 91 -11.74 -11.89 8.26
N VAL A 92 -11.08 -11.10 9.12
CA VAL A 92 -11.35 -11.04 10.56
C VAL A 92 -12.80 -10.61 10.80
N VAL A 93 -13.24 -9.49 10.20
CA VAL A 93 -14.61 -9.00 10.39
C VAL A 93 -15.68 -9.92 9.79
N MET A 94 -15.33 -10.76 8.81
CA MET A 94 -16.25 -11.76 8.23
C MET A 94 -16.45 -12.96 9.15
N LYS A 95 -15.40 -13.36 9.87
CA LYS A 95 -15.38 -14.55 10.72
C LYS A 95 -15.82 -14.25 12.15
N GLU A 96 -15.55 -13.05 12.63
CA GLU A 96 -15.71 -12.64 14.01
C GLU A 96 -16.62 -11.41 14.09
N ASP A 97 -17.36 -11.29 15.19
CA ASP A 97 -18.14 -10.09 15.45
C ASP A 97 -17.31 -9.08 16.23
N ILE A 98 -16.85 -8.04 15.52
CA ILE A 98 -15.93 -7.04 16.07
C ILE A 98 -16.74 -5.84 16.58
N ALA A 99 -16.51 -5.48 17.84
CA ALA A 99 -17.16 -4.33 18.45
C ALA A 99 -16.84 -3.02 17.68
N GLU A 100 -17.85 -2.17 17.50
CA GLU A 100 -17.71 -0.89 16.78
C GLU A 100 -16.58 -0.01 17.34
N ASP A 101 -16.37 -0.03 18.66
CA ASP A 101 -15.29 0.74 19.30
C ASP A 101 -13.91 0.26 18.86
N THR A 102 -13.73 -1.05 18.68
CA THR A 102 -12.48 -1.63 18.18
C THR A 102 -12.21 -1.20 16.74
N ILE A 103 -13.23 -1.25 15.88
CA ILE A 103 -13.13 -0.77 14.49
C ILE A 103 -12.74 0.71 14.46
N VAL A 104 -13.36 1.54 15.31
CA VAL A 104 -13.02 2.96 15.40
C VAL A 104 -11.60 3.18 15.93
N GLN A 105 -11.14 2.41 16.91
CA GLN A 105 -9.74 2.47 17.38
C GLN A 105 -8.74 2.06 16.29
N TRP A 106 -9.03 1.02 15.51
CA TRP A 106 -8.20 0.64 14.38
C TRP A 106 -8.08 1.77 13.36
N GLY A 107 -9.21 2.38 12.97
CA GLY A 107 -9.18 3.54 12.07
C GLY A 107 -8.39 4.72 12.65
N LYS A 108 -8.50 4.99 13.95
CA LYS A 108 -7.72 6.04 14.63
C LYS A 108 -6.22 5.77 14.55
N GLN A 109 -5.77 4.55 14.84
CA GLN A 109 -4.36 4.15 14.75
C GLN A 109 -3.82 4.31 13.31
N LEU A 110 -4.60 3.88 12.32
CA LEU A 110 -4.24 3.98 10.91
C LEU A 110 -4.24 5.43 10.39
N LEU A 111 -5.16 6.28 10.86
CA LEU A 111 -5.20 7.72 10.55
C LEU A 111 -3.97 8.45 11.09
N LEU A 112 -3.55 8.12 12.32
CA LEU A 112 -2.32 8.67 12.92
C LEU A 112 -1.08 8.26 12.12
N LEU A 113 -1.00 6.99 11.71
CA LEU A 113 0.04 6.53 10.78
C LEU A 113 -0.03 7.30 9.45
N ALA A 114 -1.21 7.47 8.86
CA ALA A 114 -1.38 8.21 7.61
C ALA A 114 -0.95 9.68 7.75
N ALA A 115 -1.21 10.33 8.88
CA ALA A 115 -0.70 11.67 9.18
C ALA A 115 0.84 11.68 9.22
N GLU A 116 1.45 10.74 9.93
CA GLU A 116 2.91 10.63 10.03
C GLU A 116 3.55 10.39 8.65
N LEU A 117 2.98 9.50 7.84
CA LEU A 117 3.45 9.19 6.49
C LEU A 117 3.45 10.42 5.57
N LYS A 118 2.44 11.29 5.68
CA LYS A 118 2.39 12.55 4.91
C LYS A 118 3.51 13.53 5.28
N THR A 119 4.02 13.49 6.51
CA THR A 119 5.09 14.38 6.98
C THR A 119 6.50 13.92 6.62
N LYS A 120 6.66 12.72 6.03
CA LYS A 120 7.98 12.21 5.62
C LYS A 120 8.59 13.09 4.52
N ALA A 121 9.92 13.11 4.45
CA ALA A 121 10.68 13.95 3.52
C ALA A 121 10.24 13.79 2.05
N MET A 122 9.89 12.57 1.66
CA MET A 122 9.03 12.31 0.53
C MET A 122 7.66 11.90 1.06
N PRO A 123 6.58 12.67 0.81
CA PRO A 123 5.26 12.32 1.30
C PRO A 123 4.87 10.89 0.93
N MET A 124 4.39 10.14 1.93
CA MET A 124 3.91 8.78 1.77
C MET A 124 2.42 8.70 2.04
N TYR A 125 1.79 7.63 1.57
CA TYR A 125 0.38 7.36 1.77
C TYR A 125 0.13 5.90 2.15
N LEU A 126 -0.91 5.70 2.93
CA LEU A 126 -1.49 4.40 3.27
C LEU A 126 -2.57 4.05 2.23
N LEU A 127 -2.76 2.76 1.93
CA LEU A 127 -3.97 2.31 1.24
C LEU A 127 -5.07 2.04 2.27
N THR A 128 -6.18 2.76 2.16
CA THR A 128 -7.40 2.62 2.99
C THR A 128 -8.27 1.44 2.54
N ASP A 129 -7.62 0.33 2.16
CA ASP A 129 -8.27 -0.93 1.78
C ASP A 129 -8.02 -1.98 2.88
N PRO A 130 -9.05 -2.61 3.45
CA PRO A 130 -8.90 -3.63 4.49
C PRO A 130 -8.06 -4.87 4.10
N ARG A 131 -7.79 -5.11 2.82
CA ARG A 131 -6.85 -6.15 2.35
C ARG A 131 -5.38 -5.77 2.55
N ASN A 132 -5.09 -4.47 2.69
CA ASN A 132 -3.75 -3.96 2.97
C ASN A 132 -3.39 -4.00 4.46
N ILE A 133 -4.34 -4.35 5.32
CA ILE A 133 -4.19 -4.27 6.78
C ILE A 133 -4.59 -5.61 7.36
N GLY A 134 -3.88 -6.07 8.38
CA GLY A 134 -4.28 -7.25 9.13
C GLY A 134 -3.82 -7.21 10.57
N LEU A 135 -4.20 -8.23 11.32
CA LEU A 135 -3.76 -8.45 12.69
C LEU A 135 -2.63 -9.48 12.68
N ASP A 136 -1.56 -9.19 13.42
CA ASP A 136 -0.54 -10.17 13.73
C ASP A 136 -1.15 -11.28 14.60
N GLU A 137 -1.04 -12.54 14.19
CA GLU A 137 -1.68 -13.65 14.91
C GLU A 137 -1.09 -13.91 16.30
N GLU A 138 0.13 -13.45 16.57
CA GLU A 138 0.78 -13.65 17.86
C GLU A 138 0.48 -12.50 18.83
N THR A 139 0.34 -11.28 18.33
CA THR A 139 0.22 -10.07 19.18
C THR A 139 -1.13 -9.37 19.10
N ASP A 140 -2.00 -9.74 18.16
CA ASP A 140 -3.25 -9.04 17.81
C ASP A 140 -3.04 -7.54 17.48
N GLU A 141 -1.81 -7.15 17.15
CA GLU A 141 -1.51 -5.78 16.73
C GLU A 141 -1.81 -5.59 15.24
N LEU A 142 -2.30 -4.40 14.89
CA LEU A 142 -2.45 -4.00 13.50
C LEU A 142 -1.09 -3.94 12.77
N LYS A 143 -1.05 -4.54 11.57
CA LYS A 143 0.08 -4.48 10.64
C LYS A 143 -0.38 -4.06 9.26
N VAL A 144 0.37 -3.14 8.67
CA VAL A 144 0.17 -2.59 7.34
C VAL A 144 1.12 -3.25 6.36
N LEU A 145 0.54 -3.85 5.33
CA LEU A 145 1.24 -4.58 4.27
C LEU A 145 1.79 -3.66 3.19
N PHE A 146 1.32 -2.43 3.01
CA PHE A 146 1.89 -1.53 2.01
C PHE A 146 1.64 -0.06 2.33
N CYS A 147 2.69 0.73 2.15
CA CYS A 147 2.66 2.19 2.11
C CYS A 147 3.36 2.65 0.83
N GLY A 148 2.74 3.58 0.10
CA GLY A 148 3.30 4.12 -1.12
C GLY A 148 4.05 5.44 -0.88
N VAL A 149 4.88 5.82 -1.86
CA VAL A 149 5.53 7.13 -1.92
C VAL A 149 4.86 7.96 -3.00
N GLU A 150 4.42 9.17 -2.67
CA GLU A 150 3.72 10.03 -3.61
C GLU A 150 4.56 10.31 -4.86
N HIS A 151 3.88 10.34 -6.01
CA HIS A 151 4.46 10.49 -7.34
C HIS A 151 5.51 9.43 -7.76
N ILE A 152 5.79 8.41 -6.94
CA ILE A 152 6.74 7.33 -7.25
C ILE A 152 6.02 6.01 -7.48
N THR A 153 5.31 5.50 -6.48
CA THR A 153 4.54 4.25 -6.59
C THR A 153 3.27 4.47 -7.41
N ALA A 154 2.83 3.45 -8.15
CA ALA A 154 1.68 3.52 -9.07
C ALA A 154 0.35 3.41 -8.32
N LEU A 155 0.19 2.35 -7.53
CA LEU A 155 -1.00 2.02 -6.77
C LEU A 155 -1.52 3.20 -5.94
N ARG A 156 -2.84 3.42 -5.91
CA ARG A 156 -3.49 4.43 -5.06
C ARG A 156 -4.68 3.79 -4.38
N SER A 157 -5.08 4.34 -3.24
CA SER A 157 -6.33 3.89 -2.65
C SER A 157 -7.51 4.44 -3.45
N THR A 158 -8.48 3.56 -3.71
CA THR A 158 -9.77 3.93 -4.29
C THR A 158 -10.78 4.28 -3.21
N LEU A 159 -10.66 3.70 -2.02
CA LEU A 159 -11.59 3.87 -0.90
C LEU A 159 -11.18 5.06 -0.03
N ASP A 160 -12.15 5.84 0.42
CA ASP A 160 -11.95 6.84 1.47
C ASP A 160 -12.10 6.25 2.88
N TRP A 161 -11.86 7.06 3.91
CA TRP A 161 -11.93 6.60 5.30
C TRP A 161 -13.35 6.23 5.75
N GLY A 162 -14.39 6.90 5.26
CA GLY A 162 -15.76 6.52 5.56
C GLY A 162 -16.10 5.16 4.96
N THR A 163 -15.67 4.92 3.72
CA THR A 163 -15.84 3.65 3.02
C THR A 163 -15.05 2.54 3.70
N PHE A 164 -13.84 2.83 4.18
CA PHE A 164 -13.05 1.91 5.01
C PHE A 164 -13.83 1.50 6.27
N PHE A 165 -14.33 2.46 7.06
CA PHE A 165 -15.12 2.13 8.25
C PHE A 165 -16.39 1.36 7.91
N TYR A 166 -17.11 1.79 6.87
CA TYR A 166 -18.31 1.10 6.39
C TYR A 166 -17.99 -0.37 6.07
N SER A 167 -16.96 -0.63 5.26
CA SER A 167 -16.60 -2.01 4.84
C SER A 167 -16.30 -2.95 6.00
N LEU A 168 -15.72 -2.43 7.10
CA LEU A 168 -15.44 -3.23 8.29
C LEU A 168 -16.71 -3.53 9.10
N VAL A 169 -17.66 -2.59 9.13
CA VAL A 169 -18.91 -2.73 9.91
C VAL A 169 -19.94 -3.54 9.14
N SER A 170 -20.12 -3.26 7.85
CA SER A 170 -21.06 -3.98 6.98
C SER A 170 -20.54 -5.36 6.58
N LYS A 171 -19.24 -5.62 6.76
CA LYS A 171 -18.58 -6.85 6.33
C LYS A 171 -18.77 -7.04 4.81
N GLU A 172 -18.70 -5.95 4.04
CA GLU A 172 -18.83 -5.97 2.59
C GLU A 172 -17.48 -5.71 1.90
N HIS A 173 -17.26 -6.40 0.77
CA HIS A 173 -16.15 -6.09 -0.11
C HIS A 173 -16.55 -4.98 -1.09
N LEU A 174 -15.86 -3.85 -1.03
CA LEU A 174 -16.13 -2.69 -1.89
C LEU A 174 -14.97 -2.44 -2.86
N GLU A 175 -15.30 -2.25 -4.14
CA GLU A 175 -14.32 -1.91 -5.18
C GLU A 175 -14.08 -0.40 -5.29
N GLY A 176 -15.02 0.42 -4.78
CA GLY A 176 -14.99 1.88 -4.84
C GLY A 176 -15.64 2.56 -3.63
N PRO A 177 -15.51 3.90 -3.53
CA PRO A 177 -16.09 4.68 -2.44
C PRO A 177 -17.62 4.67 -2.51
N ILE A 178 -18.28 4.77 -1.36
CA ILE A 178 -19.74 4.97 -1.27
C ILE A 178 -20.07 6.44 -1.05
N ASP A 179 -21.19 6.91 -1.60
CA ASP A 179 -21.59 8.32 -1.47
C ASP A 179 -22.38 8.58 -0.17
N LYS A 180 -23.11 7.57 0.30
CA LYS A 180 -23.99 7.67 1.46
C LYS A 180 -24.02 6.36 2.22
N VAL A 181 -24.10 6.45 3.55
CA VAL A 181 -24.27 5.30 4.42
C VAL A 181 -25.70 4.75 4.27
N PRO A 182 -25.87 3.46 3.94
CA PRO A 182 -27.17 2.77 3.94
C PRO A 182 -27.88 2.86 5.30
N ASN A 183 -29.21 2.90 5.29
CA ASN A 183 -30.01 3.08 6.51
C ASN A 183 -30.07 1.82 7.39
N ASP A 184 -29.75 0.67 6.82
CA ASP A 184 -29.76 -0.67 7.40
C ASP A 184 -28.42 -1.09 8.00
N LEU A 185 -27.41 -0.22 7.94
CA LEU A 185 -26.12 -0.49 8.57
C LEU A 185 -26.29 -0.76 10.07
N GLU A 186 -25.69 -1.83 10.57
CA GLU A 186 -25.73 -2.14 11.99
C GLU A 186 -24.79 -1.22 12.79
N GLY A 187 -25.14 -0.95 14.04
CA GLY A 187 -24.32 -0.16 14.97
C GLY A 187 -24.96 1.14 15.45
N SER A 188 -24.21 1.93 16.22
CA SER A 188 -24.75 3.10 16.90
C SER A 188 -25.00 4.27 15.93
N LYS A 189 -25.94 5.15 16.29
CA LYS A 189 -26.16 6.42 15.57
C LYS A 189 -24.91 7.31 15.53
N HIS A 190 -24.00 7.14 16.49
CA HIS A 190 -22.73 7.85 16.54
C HIS A 190 -21.74 7.30 15.52
N LEU A 191 -21.66 5.96 15.39
CA LEU A 191 -20.87 5.31 14.35
C LEU A 191 -21.35 5.72 12.96
N HIS A 192 -22.65 5.64 12.70
CA HIS A 192 -23.24 6.07 11.43
C HIS A 192 -22.85 7.50 11.05
N ARG A 193 -22.92 8.42 12.02
CA ARG A 193 -22.53 9.82 11.81
C ARG A 193 -21.03 9.96 11.56
N LEU A 194 -20.19 9.18 12.25
CA LEU A 194 -18.74 9.16 12.01
C LEU A 194 -18.44 8.70 10.58
N ILE A 195 -19.02 7.58 10.16
CA ILE A 195 -18.85 7.01 8.82
C ILE A 195 -19.29 8.03 7.77
N GLN A 196 -20.52 8.54 7.87
CA GLN A 196 -21.09 9.50 6.91
C GLN A 196 -20.25 10.79 6.79
N LYS A 197 -19.70 11.30 7.90
CA LYS A 197 -18.84 12.50 7.88
C LYS A 197 -17.40 12.23 7.41
N SER A 198 -17.03 10.97 7.29
CA SER A 198 -15.72 10.53 6.81
C SER A 198 -15.75 10.15 5.32
N LEU A 199 -16.94 9.95 4.74
CA LEU A 199 -17.12 9.77 3.29
C LEU A 199 -16.65 11.00 2.54
N GLN A 200 -15.88 10.76 1.47
CA GLN A 200 -15.29 11.77 0.58
C GLN A 200 -14.48 12.87 1.30
N ASN A 201 -14.11 12.64 2.57
CA ASN A 201 -13.36 13.57 3.38
C ASN A 201 -11.87 13.21 3.36
N ASN A 202 -11.07 14.05 2.72
CA ASN A 202 -9.62 13.81 2.59
C ASN A 202 -8.80 14.39 3.76
N SER A 203 -9.45 15.10 4.70
CA SER A 203 -8.78 15.72 5.85
C SER A 203 -8.67 14.75 7.01
N ILE A 204 -7.43 14.32 7.28
CA ILE A 204 -7.13 13.41 8.40
C ILE A 204 -7.51 14.06 9.74
N ASP A 205 -7.19 15.34 9.93
CA ASP A 205 -7.52 16.07 11.17
C ASP A 205 -9.03 16.18 11.38
N SER A 206 -9.78 16.40 10.30
CA SER A 206 -11.25 16.42 10.36
C SER A 206 -11.80 15.07 10.81
N ILE A 207 -11.32 13.97 10.24
CA ILE A 207 -11.78 12.63 10.58
C ILE A 207 -11.40 12.28 12.02
N LEU A 208 -10.17 12.57 12.45
CA LEU A 208 -9.74 12.39 13.84
C LEU A 208 -10.62 13.18 14.80
N SER A 209 -11.02 14.41 14.46
CA SER A 209 -11.96 15.19 15.27
C SER A 209 -13.34 14.52 15.37
N HIS A 210 -13.82 13.89 14.30
CA HIS A 210 -15.08 13.14 14.32
C HIS A 210 -14.98 11.88 15.18
N ILE A 211 -13.82 11.20 15.16
CA ILE A 211 -13.54 10.07 16.06
C ILE A 211 -13.55 10.53 17.52
N GLU A 212 -12.93 11.66 17.85
CA GLU A 212 -12.99 12.20 19.22
C GLU A 212 -14.42 12.52 19.67
N VAL A 213 -15.24 13.06 18.76
CA VAL A 213 -16.66 13.32 19.03
C VAL A 213 -17.40 12.00 19.28
N TYR A 214 -17.14 10.97 18.48
CA TYR A 214 -17.67 9.62 18.69
C TYR A 214 -17.29 9.08 20.08
N GLU A 215 -16.00 9.09 20.43
CA GLU A 215 -15.48 8.62 21.72
C GLU A 215 -16.10 9.38 22.91
N LYS A 216 -16.22 10.70 22.80
CA LYS A 216 -16.86 11.56 23.83
C LYS A 216 -18.34 11.21 24.01
N LYS A 217 -19.06 10.89 22.92
CA LYS A 217 -20.49 10.54 22.98
C LYS A 217 -20.71 9.13 23.52
N ARG A 218 -19.89 8.15 23.12
CA ARG A 218 -19.92 6.78 23.69
C ARG A 218 -19.66 6.78 25.19
N LYS A 219 -18.67 7.55 25.68
CA LYS A 219 -18.39 7.71 27.12
C LYS A 219 -19.56 8.30 27.91
N LYS A 220 -20.32 9.24 27.32
CA LYS A 220 -21.52 9.82 27.95
C LYS A 220 -22.72 8.85 27.96
N GLY A 221 -22.84 7.99 26.93
CA GLY A 221 -23.83 6.91 26.90
C GLY A 221 -23.58 5.84 27.96
N GLY A 222 -22.31 5.47 28.20
CA GLY A 222 -21.95 4.49 29.24
C GLY A 222 -22.22 4.93 30.67
N ILE A 223 -22.19 6.25 30.95
CA ILE A 223 -22.57 6.79 32.27
C ILE A 223 -24.08 6.66 32.52
N LEU A 224 -24.90 6.76 31.47
CA LEU A 224 -26.34 6.54 31.57
C LEU A 224 -26.68 5.06 31.73
N ASP A 225 -25.97 4.15 31.06
CA ASP A 225 -26.13 2.68 31.27
C ASP A 225 -25.66 2.25 32.68
N PHE A 226 -24.65 2.92 33.25
CA PHE A 226 -24.21 2.69 34.63
C PHE A 226 -25.19 3.24 35.68
N LEU A 227 -25.93 4.32 35.37
CA LEU A 227 -26.92 4.95 36.27
C LEU A 227 -28.34 4.38 36.14
N LEU A 228 -28.67 3.70 35.03
CA LEU A 228 -30.03 3.19 34.74
C LEU A 228 -30.12 1.64 34.74
N GLY A 229 -29.31 0.97 35.57
CA GLY A 229 -29.09 -0.48 35.54
C GLY A 229 -30.32 -1.38 35.28
N GLY A 230 -30.09 -2.46 34.53
CA GLY A 230 -31.04 -3.56 34.34
C GLY A 230 -30.35 -4.77 33.72
N GLY A 231 -30.14 -5.81 34.53
CA GLY A 231 -29.22 -6.91 34.23
C GLY A 231 -29.66 -7.91 33.15
N LYS A 232 -28.66 -8.57 32.59
CA LYS A 232 -28.75 -9.96 32.14
C LYS A 232 -27.59 -10.75 32.75
N LYS A 233 -27.97 -11.84 33.41
CA LYS A 233 -27.08 -12.86 33.97
C LYS A 233 -26.38 -13.59 32.83
N GLU A 234 -25.06 -13.64 32.86
CA GLU A 234 -24.33 -14.81 32.37
C GLU A 234 -23.42 -15.32 33.49
N LYS A 235 -23.58 -16.62 33.75
CA LYS A 235 -22.82 -17.42 34.71
C LYS A 235 -21.63 -18.01 33.94
N GLU A 236 -20.43 -17.94 34.53
CA GLU A 236 -19.49 -19.05 34.76
C GLU A 236 -18.19 -18.45 35.34
N SER A 237 -17.89 -18.69 36.62
CA SER A 237 -16.83 -19.58 37.14
C SER A 237 -15.42 -19.15 36.68
N SER A 238 -14.42 -18.86 37.52
CA SER A 238 -14.10 -19.40 38.84
C SER A 238 -12.91 -18.65 39.47
N ASN A 239 -13.03 -18.39 40.78
CA ASN A 239 -12.04 -18.51 41.87
C ASN A 239 -10.70 -17.74 41.95
N GLU A 240 -10.47 -17.32 43.22
CA GLU A 240 -9.22 -16.96 43.92
C GLU A 240 -8.68 -15.53 43.71
N ALA A 241 -8.28 -14.75 44.72
CA ALA A 241 -8.25 -14.92 46.17
C ALA A 241 -8.18 -13.53 46.84
N THR A 242 -8.50 -13.55 48.13
CA THR A 242 -8.75 -12.49 49.11
C THR A 242 -7.57 -11.61 49.57
N LEU A 243 -7.95 -10.36 49.91
CA LEU A 243 -7.52 -9.51 51.05
C LEU A 243 -6.10 -8.91 51.09
N ASN A 244 -6.02 -7.57 51.09
CA ASN A 244 -5.79 -6.83 52.34
C ASN A 244 -6.04 -5.32 52.21
N GLU A 245 -6.60 -4.79 53.29
CA GLU A 245 -7.05 -3.42 53.56
C GLU A 245 -5.91 -2.47 53.95
N ASP A 246 -6.30 -1.21 54.15
CA ASP A 246 -5.68 -0.16 54.95
C ASP A 246 -4.77 0.86 54.24
N ALA A 247 -5.45 1.81 53.58
CA ALA A 247 -4.97 3.18 53.40
C ALA A 247 -5.39 4.04 54.59
N GLN A 248 -4.42 4.58 55.33
CA GLN A 248 -4.63 5.69 56.27
C GLN A 248 -3.98 6.97 55.76
N ASN A 249 -4.85 7.98 55.65
CA ASN A 249 -4.62 9.43 55.70
C ASN A 249 -3.26 9.89 56.24
N SER A 250 -2.64 10.86 55.56
CA SER A 250 -2.60 12.27 56.03
C SER A 250 -1.70 13.15 55.16
N SER A 251 -2.26 14.28 54.72
CA SER A 251 -1.53 15.42 54.15
C SER A 251 -0.63 16.09 55.20
N PRO A 252 0.37 16.87 54.76
CA PRO A 252 0.46 18.25 55.25
C PRO A 252 0.78 19.25 54.12
N SER A 253 -0.03 20.30 53.99
CA SER A 253 0.23 21.67 54.49
C SER A 253 1.22 22.48 53.65
N ILE A 254 0.65 23.45 52.94
CA ILE A 254 1.30 24.59 52.30
C ILE A 254 1.19 25.76 53.26
N GLU A 255 2.31 26.45 53.55
CA GLU A 255 2.35 27.89 53.87
C GLU A 255 3.74 28.49 53.53
N PRO A 256 3.84 29.81 53.29
CA PRO A 256 4.65 30.39 52.21
C PRO A 256 5.70 31.42 52.70
N PRO A 257 6.08 32.52 51.98
CA PRO A 257 7.45 32.71 51.50
C PRO A 257 8.16 33.95 52.07
N SER A 258 9.49 33.98 51.99
CA SER A 258 10.37 35.17 52.07
C SER A 258 11.81 34.66 51.89
N THR A 259 12.80 35.29 51.24
CA THR A 259 13.04 36.66 50.78
C THR A 259 14.26 36.59 49.85
N LEU A 260 14.27 37.33 48.73
CA LEU A 260 15.49 37.62 47.94
C LEU A 260 16.37 38.63 48.70
N PRO A 261 17.70 38.67 48.44
CA PRO A 261 18.20 39.78 47.60
C PRO A 261 19.41 39.46 46.68
N SER A 262 19.33 40.05 45.46
CA SER A 262 20.32 40.90 44.78
C SER A 262 21.72 40.43 44.31
N ARG A 263 21.85 40.41 42.97
CA ARG A 263 22.90 40.99 42.07
C ARG A 263 24.28 40.29 41.92
N PRO A 264 25.05 40.56 40.82
CA PRO A 264 25.45 39.51 39.87
C PRO A 264 26.97 39.46 39.63
N GLU A 265 27.59 38.28 39.72
CA GLU A 265 29.00 38.14 39.33
C GLU A 265 29.13 37.68 37.88
N GLN A 266 29.83 38.52 37.12
CA GLN A 266 30.35 38.29 35.79
C GLN A 266 31.30 37.08 35.82
N ILE A 267 30.99 36.04 35.04
CA ILE A 267 31.98 35.04 34.66
C ILE A 267 32.34 35.28 33.20
N VAL A 268 33.53 35.85 33.03
CA VAL A 268 34.31 35.92 31.80
C VAL A 268 34.56 34.50 31.32
N GLY A 269 34.02 34.13 30.16
CA GLY A 269 34.41 32.92 29.46
C GLY A 269 35.77 33.12 28.77
N PRO A 270 36.68 32.13 28.80
CA PRO A 270 37.84 32.15 27.92
C PRO A 270 37.48 31.62 26.52
N GLU A 271 38.04 32.28 25.50
CA GLU A 271 38.05 31.86 24.10
C GLU A 271 38.60 30.42 23.90
N PRO A 272 38.18 29.72 22.84
CA PRO A 272 38.65 28.37 22.55
C PRO A 272 40.02 28.40 21.86
N THR A 273 41.02 27.80 22.48
CA THR A 273 42.27 27.44 21.82
C THR A 273 42.07 26.17 20.99
N LEU A 274 42.43 26.28 19.71
CA LEU A 274 42.55 25.19 18.75
C LEU A 274 43.51 24.09 19.26
N ALA A 275 43.01 22.86 19.36
CA ALA A 275 43.83 21.65 19.47
C ALA A 275 43.40 20.63 18.40
N ASP A 276 44.43 20.15 17.69
CA ASP A 276 44.44 19.31 16.49
C ASP A 276 43.84 17.90 16.74
N PRO A 277 43.27 17.22 15.71
CA PRO A 277 42.42 16.06 15.87
C PRO A 277 43.20 14.74 15.81
N ARG A 278 42.52 13.70 16.31
CA ARG A 278 42.81 12.25 16.24
C ARG A 278 43.45 11.67 17.51
N LYS A 279 42.58 11.13 18.38
CA LYS A 279 42.65 9.74 18.89
C LYS A 279 41.38 9.40 19.69
N SER A 280 40.70 8.35 19.22
CA SER A 280 39.77 7.43 19.90
C SER A 280 38.69 7.94 20.88
N THR A 281 37.44 7.69 20.46
CA THR A 281 36.26 7.30 21.27
C THR A 281 35.77 8.25 22.35
N ASP A 282 34.80 9.09 21.98
CA ASP A 282 33.92 9.78 22.93
C ASP A 282 32.47 9.78 22.41
N VAL A 283 32.00 8.60 21.95
CA VAL A 283 30.58 8.37 21.63
C VAL A 283 29.73 8.65 22.87
N GLU A 284 30.24 8.32 24.05
CA GLU A 284 29.55 8.50 25.33
C GLU A 284 29.42 9.99 25.74
N TYR A 285 30.44 10.82 25.48
CA TYR A 285 30.38 12.26 25.71
C TYR A 285 29.39 12.96 24.77
N LEU A 286 29.41 12.61 23.48
CA LEU A 286 28.49 13.16 22.48
C LEU A 286 27.04 12.70 22.71
N ASP A 287 26.84 11.48 23.18
CA ASP A 287 25.51 10.93 23.52
C ASP A 287 24.96 11.58 24.81
N LYS A 288 25.84 11.86 25.79
CA LYS A 288 25.47 12.61 27.00
C LYS A 288 25.09 14.06 26.67
N LEU A 289 25.85 14.72 25.80
CA LEU A 289 25.54 16.10 25.36
C LEU A 289 24.24 16.16 24.53
N ARG A 290 23.98 15.13 23.71
CA ARG A 290 22.73 14.99 22.95
C ARG A 290 21.53 14.82 23.88
N ARG A 291 21.62 13.93 24.87
CA ARG A 291 20.56 13.75 25.89
C ARG A 291 20.29 15.00 26.70
N GLU A 292 21.33 15.77 27.05
CA GLU A 292 21.15 17.05 27.74
C GLU A 292 20.46 18.10 26.88
N LEU A 293 20.76 18.14 25.58
CA LEU A 293 20.11 19.05 24.64
C LEU A 293 18.64 18.68 24.42
N GLU A 294 18.35 17.38 24.25
CA GLU A 294 16.99 16.84 24.14
C GLU A 294 16.19 17.11 25.42
N ARG A 295 16.80 16.95 26.60
CA ARG A 295 16.17 17.27 27.88
C ARG A 295 15.81 18.76 27.99
N LYS A 296 16.71 19.66 27.58
CA LYS A 296 16.43 21.11 27.58
C LYS A 296 15.34 21.50 26.58
N GLN A 297 15.32 20.88 25.40
CA GLN A 297 14.24 21.08 24.44
C GLN A 297 12.89 20.59 24.98
N GLN A 298 12.89 19.43 25.66
CA GLN A 298 11.69 18.89 26.28
C GLN A 298 11.17 19.79 27.43
N GLU A 299 12.06 20.31 28.27
CA GLU A 299 11.74 21.27 29.34
C GLU A 299 11.15 22.58 28.78
N GLU A 300 11.62 23.04 27.61
CA GLU A 300 11.11 24.25 26.96
C GLU A 300 9.73 24.01 26.32
N ILE A 301 9.51 22.84 25.72
CA ILE A 301 8.20 22.42 25.22
C ILE A 301 7.21 22.28 26.37
N GLU A 302 7.60 21.67 27.49
CA GLU A 302 6.74 21.58 28.68
C GLU A 302 6.42 22.95 29.26
N ARG A 303 7.39 23.88 29.33
CA ARG A 303 7.14 25.26 29.75
C ARG A 303 6.11 25.95 28.86
N GLN A 304 6.22 25.81 27.55
CA GLN A 304 5.25 26.40 26.62
C GLN A 304 3.85 25.78 26.77
N ARG A 305 3.78 24.46 27.00
CA ARG A 305 2.51 23.77 27.28
C ARG A 305 1.87 24.26 28.58
N LEU A 306 2.64 24.37 29.67
CA LEU A 306 2.14 24.84 30.96
C LEU A 306 1.67 26.30 30.88
N GLN A 307 2.37 27.14 30.12
CA GLN A 307 1.99 28.53 29.91
C GLN A 307 0.65 28.64 29.16
N MET A 308 0.47 27.82 28.13
CA MET A 308 -0.80 27.75 27.39
C MET A 308 -1.94 27.21 28.26
N GLU A 309 -1.67 26.21 29.10
CA GLU A 309 -2.66 25.65 30.04
C GLU A 309 -3.11 26.68 31.09
N LEU A 310 -2.16 27.43 31.67
CA LEU A 310 -2.47 28.54 32.59
C LEU A 310 -3.31 29.63 31.93
N GLU A 311 -3.03 29.96 30.67
CA GLU A 311 -3.80 30.96 29.93
C GLU A 311 -5.22 30.48 29.63
N MET A 312 -5.39 29.22 29.26
CA MET A 312 -6.70 28.60 29.07
C MET A 312 -7.51 28.56 30.37
N GLU A 313 -6.87 28.24 31.50
CA GLU A 313 -7.54 28.22 32.81
C GLU A 313 -7.94 29.64 33.25
N ARG A 314 -7.13 30.65 32.93
CA ARG A 314 -7.48 32.07 33.15
C ARG A 314 -8.71 32.48 32.35
N GLN A 315 -8.77 32.14 31.06
CA GLN A 315 -9.94 32.41 30.21
C GLN A 315 -11.19 31.68 30.72
N ARG A 316 -11.04 30.44 31.19
CA ARG A 316 -12.12 29.67 31.78
C ARG A 316 -12.65 30.32 33.06
N GLN A 317 -11.78 30.84 33.93
CA GLN A 317 -12.20 31.55 35.14
C GLN A 317 -12.89 32.90 34.82
N GLU A 318 -12.42 33.63 33.80
CA GLU A 318 -13.08 34.86 33.34
C GLU A 318 -14.49 34.55 32.81
N PHE A 319 -14.64 33.50 32.01
CA PHE A 319 -15.95 33.05 31.51
C PHE A 319 -16.91 32.65 32.63
N LEU A 320 -16.43 31.95 33.66
CA LEU A 320 -17.26 31.58 34.81
C LEU A 320 -17.74 32.80 35.61
N LYS A 321 -16.88 33.81 35.79
CA LYS A 321 -17.28 35.08 36.43
C LYS A 321 -18.34 35.83 35.63
N GLU A 322 -18.28 35.76 34.30
CA GLU A 322 -19.28 36.35 33.40
C GLU A 322 -20.65 35.67 33.61
N LEU A 323 -20.67 34.33 33.66
CA LEU A 323 -21.89 33.55 33.91
C LEU A 323 -22.51 33.82 35.28
N GLU A 324 -21.70 34.00 36.32
CA GLU A 324 -22.19 34.35 37.66
C GLU A 324 -22.84 35.74 37.69
N LYS A 325 -22.28 36.72 36.97
CA LYS A 325 -22.89 38.05 36.82
C LYS A 325 -24.24 37.96 36.09
N GLU A 326 -24.32 37.21 35.00
CA GLU A 326 -25.57 37.01 34.28
C GLU A 326 -26.65 36.34 35.15
N ARG A 327 -26.26 35.33 35.93
CA ARG A 327 -27.16 34.66 36.87
C ARG A 327 -27.70 35.64 37.92
N GLY A 328 -26.83 36.47 38.50
CA GLY A 328 -27.24 37.50 39.47
C GLY A 328 -28.11 38.62 38.89
N ILE A 329 -28.07 38.85 37.57
CA ILE A 329 -29.01 39.75 36.88
C ILE A 329 -30.37 39.07 36.73
N ARG A 330 -30.42 37.79 36.33
CA ARG A 330 -31.67 37.02 36.19
C ARG A 330 -32.41 36.88 37.51
N GLU A 331 -31.71 36.56 38.59
CA GLU A 331 -32.30 36.42 39.93
C GLU A 331 -32.91 37.75 40.42
N ARG A 332 -32.29 38.89 40.11
CA ARG A 332 -32.86 40.21 40.42
C ARG A 332 -34.12 40.52 39.63
N LEU A 333 -34.14 40.23 38.33
CA LEU A 333 -35.32 40.40 37.47
C LEU A 333 -36.49 39.52 37.93
N GLU A 334 -36.20 38.31 38.40
CA GLU A 334 -37.21 37.40 38.93
C GLU A 334 -37.81 37.88 40.26
N GLN A 335 -36.97 38.40 41.17
CA GLN A 335 -37.44 39.00 42.42
C GLN A 335 -38.32 40.24 42.18
N GLU A 336 -37.96 41.06 41.19
CA GLU A 336 -38.74 42.25 40.83
C GLU A 336 -40.11 41.87 40.26
N ARG A 337 -40.16 40.82 39.42
CA ARG A 337 -41.40 40.26 38.87
C ARG A 337 -42.31 39.67 39.97
N LEU A 338 -41.72 38.99 40.96
CA LEU A 338 -42.44 38.50 42.15
C LEU A 338 -42.95 39.63 43.05
N LYS A 339 -42.25 40.76 43.11
CA LYS A 339 -42.68 41.94 43.86
C LYS A 339 -43.88 42.64 43.20
N GLN A 340 -43.86 42.76 41.87
CA GLN A 340 -45.00 43.28 41.09
C GLN A 340 -46.25 42.41 41.25
N LYS A 341 -46.10 41.08 41.18
CA LYS A 341 -47.21 40.14 41.37
C LYS A 341 -47.83 40.22 42.77
N ARG A 342 -47.03 40.56 43.79
CA ARG A 342 -47.49 40.74 45.18
C ARG A 342 -48.23 42.06 45.38
N LEU A 343 -47.81 43.12 44.69
CA LEU A 343 -48.48 44.44 44.68
C LEU A 343 -49.83 44.40 43.96
N GLU A 344 -49.96 43.59 42.91
CA GLU A 344 -51.25 43.32 42.24
C GLU A 344 -52.20 42.48 43.11
N GLN A 345 -51.67 41.56 43.94
CA GLN A 345 -52.47 40.77 44.88
C GLN A 345 -52.89 41.56 46.13
N THR A 346 -52.15 42.60 46.53
CA THR A 346 -52.54 43.49 47.65
C THR A 346 -53.47 44.65 47.24
N SER A 347 -53.70 44.87 45.94
CA SER A 347 -54.60 45.94 45.44
C SER A 347 -56.03 45.48 45.12
N THR A 348 -56.39 44.24 45.47
CA THR A 348 -57.74 43.67 45.25
C THR A 348 -58.45 43.18 46.52
N SER A 349 -58.00 43.59 47.71
CA SER A 349 -58.73 43.28 48.95
C SER A 349 -58.46 44.29 50.07
N GLU A 350 -58.83 45.56 49.87
CA GLU A 350 -59.04 46.53 50.95
C GLU A 350 -60.20 47.45 50.57
N ASN A 351 -61.40 47.20 51.14
CA ASN A 351 -62.43 48.22 51.40
C ASN A 351 -63.42 47.67 52.44
N ASP A 352 -63.83 48.57 53.33
CA ASP A 352 -64.83 48.44 54.40
C ASP A 352 -64.31 47.84 55.71
N VAL A 353 -63.96 48.68 56.69
CA VAL A 353 -64.86 49.23 57.73
C VAL A 353 -64.18 50.44 58.40
N GLU A 354 -64.91 51.52 58.70
CA GLU A 354 -65.16 52.05 60.07
C GLU A 354 -65.53 53.55 60.19
N GLN A 355 -66.49 53.77 61.11
CA GLN A 355 -66.83 54.99 61.91
C GLN A 355 -67.63 56.13 61.24
N GLU A 356 -68.58 56.82 61.91
CA GLU A 356 -69.28 56.72 63.20
C GLU A 356 -70.38 57.83 63.21
N SER A 357 -71.56 57.53 63.78
CA SER A 357 -72.18 58.25 64.92
C SER A 357 -72.45 59.77 64.87
N LEU A 358 -73.72 60.17 64.95
CA LEU A 358 -74.34 60.85 66.12
C LEU A 358 -75.64 61.59 65.76
N GLU A 359 -76.52 61.67 66.77
CA GLU A 359 -77.62 62.64 66.94
C GLU A 359 -78.91 62.42 66.15
N GLN A 360 -79.92 61.83 66.79
CA GLN A 360 -80.99 62.62 67.42
C GLN A 360 -81.94 61.70 68.18
N GLU A 361 -81.59 61.51 69.45
CA GLU A 361 -82.47 61.00 70.48
C GLU A 361 -83.35 62.16 70.99
N SER A 362 -84.57 61.82 71.40
CA SER A 362 -85.51 62.65 72.16
C SER A 362 -86.44 63.56 71.34
N LEU A 363 -87.43 62.96 70.67
CA LEU A 363 -88.83 63.35 70.91
C LEU A 363 -89.74 62.10 70.92
N GLU A 364 -90.21 61.82 72.12
CA GLU A 364 -91.62 61.54 72.39
C GLU A 364 -92.12 60.12 72.10
N GLN A 365 -91.79 59.29 73.10
CA GLN A 365 -92.43 58.06 73.58
C GLN A 365 -93.97 58.12 73.79
N GLU A 366 -94.72 58.86 72.99
CA GLU A 366 -96.20 58.90 73.10
C GLU A 366 -96.93 58.45 71.81
N SER A 367 -96.18 57.97 70.79
CA SER A 367 -96.71 57.35 69.55
C SER A 367 -96.54 55.82 69.50
N LEU A 368 -95.78 55.24 70.44
CA LEU A 368 -95.31 53.85 70.35
C LEU A 368 -96.36 52.76 70.58
N GLU A 369 -97.52 53.07 71.17
CA GLU A 369 -98.55 52.06 71.44
C GLU A 369 -99.61 51.96 70.33
N GLN A 370 -99.75 52.96 69.45
CA GLN A 370 -100.60 52.83 68.26
C GLN A 370 -99.82 52.42 67.00
N GLU A 371 -98.55 52.79 66.90
CA GLU A 371 -97.69 52.44 65.76
C GLU A 371 -97.27 50.96 65.76
N SER A 372 -97.16 50.31 66.93
CA SER A 372 -96.76 48.90 67.03
C SER A 372 -97.74 47.92 66.36
N LEU A 373 -99.05 48.22 66.32
CA LEU A 373 -100.06 47.35 65.70
C LEU A 373 -100.18 47.58 64.18
N GLU A 374 -99.78 48.75 63.69
CA GLU A 374 -99.76 49.07 62.26
C GLU A 374 -98.41 48.67 61.62
N GLN A 375 -97.31 48.77 62.37
CA GLN A 375 -96.00 48.21 62.01
C GLN A 375 -96.04 46.69 61.89
N GLU A 376 -96.70 45.95 62.80
CA GLU A 376 -96.75 44.49 62.70
C GLU A 376 -97.49 43.99 61.44
N ARG A 377 -98.49 44.75 60.93
CA ARG A 377 -99.15 44.46 59.66
C ARG A 377 -98.32 44.86 58.44
N LEU A 378 -97.68 46.02 58.46
CA LEU A 378 -96.76 46.47 57.41
C LEU A 378 -95.50 45.61 57.32
N GLU A 379 -95.02 45.09 58.44
CA GLU A 379 -93.85 44.22 58.52
C GLU A 379 -94.16 42.82 57.98
N GLN A 380 -95.37 42.28 58.23
CA GLN A 380 -95.83 41.06 57.57
C GLN A 380 -96.00 41.23 56.05
N GLU A 381 -96.58 42.34 55.60
CA GLU A 381 -96.76 42.62 54.16
C GLU A 381 -95.40 42.88 53.46
N ARG A 382 -94.45 43.53 54.14
CA ARG A 382 -93.06 43.67 53.66
C ARG A 382 -92.31 42.36 53.62
N LEU A 383 -92.43 41.49 54.63
CA LEU A 383 -91.80 40.17 54.64
C LEU A 383 -92.36 39.26 53.53
N GLU A 384 -93.65 39.37 53.23
CA GLU A 384 -94.26 38.61 52.13
C GLU A 384 -93.84 39.13 50.75
N GLN A 385 -93.73 40.46 50.58
CA GLN A 385 -93.14 41.06 49.38
C GLN A 385 -91.66 40.72 49.22
N GLU A 386 -90.88 40.76 50.30
CA GLU A 386 -89.45 40.42 50.29
C GLU A 386 -89.24 38.93 49.95
N ARG A 387 -90.10 38.02 50.42
CA ARG A 387 -90.07 36.61 50.02
C ARG A 387 -90.41 36.41 48.55
N LEU A 388 -91.42 37.09 48.02
CA LEU A 388 -91.79 37.03 46.60
C LEU A 388 -90.70 37.64 45.69
N GLU A 389 -90.03 38.69 46.15
CA GLU A 389 -88.92 39.32 45.43
C GLU A 389 -87.66 38.43 45.46
N GLN A 390 -87.37 37.79 46.60
CA GLN A 390 -86.31 36.78 46.70
C GLN A 390 -86.59 35.57 45.79
N GLU A 391 -87.82 35.07 45.74
CA GLU A 391 -88.19 33.94 44.87
C GLU A 391 -88.06 34.31 43.37
N ARG A 392 -88.43 35.53 42.99
CA ARG A 392 -88.21 36.03 41.61
C ARG A 392 -86.73 36.20 41.28
N LEU A 393 -85.93 36.74 42.20
CA LEU A 393 -84.48 36.90 42.00
C LEU A 393 -83.77 35.55 41.91
N GLU A 394 -84.20 34.54 42.67
CA GLU A 394 -83.66 33.19 42.62
C GLU A 394 -84.03 32.49 41.30
N GLN A 395 -85.27 32.65 40.82
CA GLN A 395 -85.67 32.17 39.49
C GLN A 395 -84.87 32.84 38.36
N GLU A 396 -84.68 34.16 38.42
CA GLU A 396 -83.87 34.89 37.42
C GLU A 396 -82.39 34.44 37.46
N ARG A 397 -81.84 34.17 38.64
CA ARG A 397 -80.47 33.65 38.79
C ARG A 397 -80.34 32.26 38.16
N LEU A 398 -81.30 31.36 38.42
CA LEU A 398 -81.31 30.01 37.86
C LEU A 398 -81.49 30.01 36.33
N GLU A 399 -82.27 30.94 35.79
CA GLU A 399 -82.45 31.09 34.34
C GLU A 399 -81.17 31.64 33.67
N ARG A 400 -80.49 32.62 34.29
CA ARG A 400 -79.18 33.10 33.82
C ARG A 400 -78.12 32.02 33.86
N GLU A 401 -78.08 31.22 34.94
CA GLU A 401 -77.12 30.12 35.08
C GLU A 401 -77.33 29.04 34.01
N ARG A 402 -78.59 28.72 33.67
CA ARG A 402 -78.91 27.80 32.56
C ARG A 402 -78.47 28.33 31.19
N LEU A 403 -78.75 29.61 30.91
CA LEU A 403 -78.35 30.25 29.66
C LEU A 403 -76.82 30.35 29.52
N GLU A 404 -76.10 30.56 30.63
CA GLU A 404 -74.64 30.59 30.65
C GLU A 404 -74.05 29.20 30.42
N GLN A 405 -74.62 28.15 31.03
CA GLN A 405 -74.23 26.77 30.76
C GLN A 405 -74.46 26.37 29.30
N GLU A 406 -75.60 26.74 28.71
CA GLU A 406 -75.91 26.43 27.31
C GLU A 406 -74.94 27.16 26.34
N ARG A 407 -74.56 28.41 26.64
CA ARG A 407 -73.56 29.14 25.84
C ARG A 407 -72.17 28.51 25.93
N LEU A 408 -71.74 28.09 27.13
CA LEU A 408 -70.45 27.42 27.33
C LEU A 408 -70.41 26.06 26.62
N GLU A 409 -71.51 25.32 26.59
CA GLU A 409 -71.60 24.05 25.87
C GLU A 409 -71.53 24.25 24.35
N GLN A 410 -72.21 25.27 23.81
CA GLN A 410 -72.09 25.63 22.39
C GLN A 410 -70.67 26.05 22.00
N GLU A 411 -70.00 26.87 22.84
CA GLU A 411 -68.62 27.31 22.59
C GLU A 411 -67.65 26.13 22.60
N ARG A 412 -67.82 25.16 23.50
CA ARG A 412 -67.02 23.92 23.53
C ARG A 412 -67.21 23.08 22.27
N LEU A 413 -68.45 22.91 21.81
CA LEU A 413 -68.74 22.14 20.59
C LEU A 413 -68.17 22.82 19.34
N GLU A 414 -68.17 24.16 19.28
CA GLU A 414 -67.58 24.90 18.17
C GLU A 414 -66.05 24.81 18.16
N GLN A 415 -65.39 24.89 19.33
CA GLN A 415 -63.96 24.67 19.46
C GLN A 415 -63.55 23.25 19.05
N GLU A 416 -64.30 22.23 19.45
CA GLU A 416 -64.03 20.83 19.09
C GLU A 416 -64.15 20.61 17.57
N ARG A 417 -65.14 21.23 16.91
CA ARG A 417 -65.28 21.18 15.44
C ARG A 417 -64.11 21.84 14.72
N LEU A 418 -63.68 23.01 15.17
CA LEU A 418 -62.54 23.72 14.58
C LEU A 418 -61.22 22.96 14.77
N GLU A 419 -61.04 22.28 15.90
CA GLU A 419 -59.87 21.44 16.15
C GLU A 419 -59.85 20.21 15.24
N GLN A 420 -61.00 19.55 15.04
CA GLN A 420 -61.12 18.43 14.10
C GLN A 420 -60.83 18.86 12.65
N GLU A 421 -61.34 20.01 12.21
CA GLU A 421 -61.10 20.52 10.86
C GLU A 421 -59.62 20.86 10.63
N ARG A 422 -58.94 21.42 11.65
CA ARG A 422 -57.48 21.67 11.57
C ARG A 422 -56.67 20.39 11.49
N LEU A 423 -57.02 19.36 12.28
CA LEU A 423 -56.35 18.07 12.24
C LEU A 423 -56.54 17.35 10.90
N GLU A 424 -57.71 17.48 10.27
CA GLU A 424 -57.97 16.91 8.95
C GLU A 424 -57.17 17.62 7.85
N GLN A 425 -57.09 18.95 7.89
CA GLN A 425 -56.25 19.72 6.97
C GLN A 425 -54.76 19.38 7.11
N GLU A 426 -54.25 19.24 8.34
CA GLU A 426 -52.86 18.86 8.59
C GLU A 426 -52.56 17.45 8.06
N ARG A 427 -53.49 16.49 8.22
CA ARG A 427 -53.34 15.14 7.64
C ARG A 427 -53.29 15.16 6.12
N LEU A 428 -54.17 15.92 5.46
CA LEU A 428 -54.18 16.02 4.00
C LEU A 428 -52.92 16.69 3.45
N GLU A 429 -52.37 17.68 4.16
CA GLU A 429 -51.11 18.32 3.78
C GLU A 429 -49.91 17.37 3.92
N GLN A 430 -49.86 16.59 5.01
CA GLN A 430 -48.84 15.56 5.21
C GLN A 430 -48.90 14.48 4.13
N GLU A 431 -50.10 14.01 3.76
CA GLU A 431 -50.27 13.00 2.71
C GLU A 431 -49.80 13.53 1.33
N ARG A 432 -50.08 14.80 1.01
CA ARG A 432 -49.60 15.42 -0.24
C ARG A 432 -48.07 15.54 -0.27
N LEU A 433 -47.45 15.96 0.84
CA LEU A 433 -46.00 16.05 0.94
C LEU A 433 -45.32 14.67 0.84
N GLU A 434 -45.95 13.63 1.39
CA GLU A 434 -45.45 12.26 1.28
C GLU A 434 -45.52 11.74 -0.16
N GLN A 435 -46.63 11.99 -0.87
CA GLN A 435 -46.77 11.64 -2.29
C GLN A 435 -45.74 12.36 -3.17
N GLU A 436 -45.52 13.66 -2.95
CA GLU A 436 -44.52 14.43 -3.71
C GLU A 436 -43.09 13.90 -3.47
N ARG A 437 -42.76 13.52 -2.22
CA ARG A 437 -41.46 12.91 -1.90
C ARG A 437 -41.27 11.56 -2.58
N LEU A 438 -42.29 10.71 -2.60
CA LEU A 438 -42.24 9.40 -3.27
C LEU A 438 -42.09 9.55 -4.79
N GLU A 439 -42.71 10.55 -5.40
CA GLU A 439 -42.57 10.82 -6.83
C GLU A 439 -41.16 11.33 -7.18
N GLN A 440 -40.60 12.23 -6.37
CA GLN A 440 -39.22 12.69 -6.53
C GLN A 440 -38.22 11.55 -6.37
N GLU A 441 -38.41 10.68 -5.38
CA GLU A 441 -37.55 9.51 -5.17
C GLU A 441 -37.58 8.55 -6.36
N ARG A 442 -38.76 8.29 -6.95
CA ARG A 442 -38.88 7.46 -8.15
C ARG A 442 -38.17 8.06 -9.37
N LEU A 443 -38.30 9.38 -9.58
CA LEU A 443 -37.62 10.06 -10.69
C LEU A 443 -36.10 10.07 -10.52
N GLU A 444 -35.61 10.19 -9.28
CA GLU A 444 -34.18 10.12 -8.98
C GLU A 444 -33.63 8.70 -9.19
N GLN A 445 -34.36 7.67 -8.78
CA GLN A 445 -34.01 6.27 -9.06
C GLN A 445 -33.93 5.98 -10.56
N GLU A 446 -34.91 6.44 -11.35
CA GLU A 446 -34.88 6.25 -12.81
C GLU A 446 -33.70 6.96 -13.46
N ARG A 447 -33.33 8.16 -12.98
CA ARG A 447 -32.16 8.90 -13.47
C ARG A 447 -30.86 8.14 -13.17
N LEU A 448 -30.71 7.64 -11.95
CA LEU A 448 -29.53 6.87 -11.53
C LEU A 448 -29.41 5.55 -12.30
N GLU A 449 -30.52 4.87 -12.58
CA GLU A 449 -30.52 3.64 -13.37
C GLU A 449 -30.07 3.89 -14.82
N ARG A 450 -30.56 4.98 -15.45
CA ARG A 450 -30.11 5.38 -16.79
C ARG A 450 -28.63 5.73 -16.82
N GLU A 451 -28.14 6.46 -15.83
CA GLU A 451 -26.73 6.83 -15.74
C GLU A 451 -25.84 5.59 -15.56
N ARG A 452 -26.26 4.63 -14.72
CA ARG A 452 -25.55 3.36 -14.54
C ARG A 452 -25.48 2.55 -15.82
N LEU A 453 -26.59 2.44 -16.58
CA LEU A 453 -26.62 1.73 -17.86
C LEU A 453 -25.72 2.39 -18.91
N GLU A 454 -25.64 3.73 -18.92
CA GLU A 454 -24.77 4.46 -19.83
C GLU A 454 -23.28 4.26 -19.48
N GLN A 455 -22.94 4.30 -18.19
CA GLN A 455 -21.59 4.01 -17.71
C GLN A 455 -21.16 2.58 -18.05
N GLU A 456 -22.03 1.59 -17.83
CA GLU A 456 -21.76 0.19 -18.19
C GLU A 456 -21.52 0.02 -19.69
N ARG A 457 -22.29 0.73 -20.54
CA ARG A 457 -22.11 0.69 -22.00
C ARG A 457 -20.75 1.27 -22.40
N LEU A 458 -20.36 2.41 -21.83
CA LEU A 458 -19.07 3.05 -22.11
C LEU A 458 -17.88 2.19 -21.63
N GLU A 459 -18.04 1.51 -20.50
CA GLU A 459 -17.01 0.60 -19.98
C GLU A 459 -16.83 -0.63 -20.88
N ARG A 460 -17.94 -1.25 -21.32
CA ARG A 460 -17.89 -2.35 -22.29
C ARG A 460 -17.21 -1.94 -23.60
N GLU A 461 -17.52 -0.75 -24.11
CA GLU A 461 -16.90 -0.23 -25.33
C GLU A 461 -15.39 0.00 -25.16
N ARG A 462 -14.96 0.53 -24.00
CA ARG A 462 -13.54 0.70 -23.68
C ARG A 462 -12.80 -0.63 -23.59
N LEU A 463 -13.38 -1.62 -22.89
CA LEU A 463 -12.80 -2.96 -22.76
C LEU A 463 -12.68 -3.66 -24.13
N GLU A 464 -13.66 -3.48 -25.01
CA GLU A 464 -13.59 -4.03 -26.37
C GLU A 464 -12.50 -3.36 -27.21
N GLN A 465 -12.36 -2.04 -27.13
CA GLN A 465 -11.28 -1.31 -27.80
C GLN A 465 -9.89 -1.73 -27.29
N GLU A 466 -9.73 -1.88 -25.98
CA GLU A 466 -8.48 -2.33 -25.38
C GLU A 466 -8.12 -3.75 -25.84
N ARG A 467 -9.09 -4.67 -25.86
CA ARG A 467 -8.88 -6.04 -26.35
C ARG A 467 -8.43 -6.06 -27.81
N LEU A 468 -9.05 -5.25 -28.67
CA LEU A 468 -8.67 -5.15 -30.09
C LEU A 468 -7.27 -4.58 -30.28
N GLU A 469 -6.88 -3.60 -29.45
CA GLU A 469 -5.53 -3.04 -29.50
C GLU A 469 -4.46 -4.03 -29.01
N GLN A 470 -4.75 -4.77 -27.93
CA GLN A 470 -3.87 -5.84 -27.45
C GLN A 470 -3.69 -6.93 -28.52
N GLU A 471 -4.77 -7.36 -29.19
CA GLU A 471 -4.68 -8.35 -30.27
C GLU A 471 -3.83 -7.82 -31.45
N ARG A 472 -3.97 -6.54 -31.80
CA ARG A 472 -3.17 -5.90 -32.86
C ARG A 472 -1.68 -5.91 -32.50
N LEU A 473 -1.33 -5.49 -31.29
CA LEU A 473 0.05 -5.45 -30.80
C LEU A 473 0.67 -6.85 -30.72
N GLU A 474 -0.11 -7.84 -30.29
CA GLU A 474 0.36 -9.22 -30.21
C GLU A 474 0.62 -9.81 -31.60
N ARG A 475 -0.25 -9.51 -32.58
CA ARG A 475 -0.05 -9.88 -33.98
C ARG A 475 1.21 -9.25 -34.56
N GLU A 476 1.42 -7.95 -34.32
CA GLU A 476 2.60 -7.23 -34.77
C GLU A 476 3.88 -7.80 -34.16
N ARG A 477 3.87 -8.10 -32.85
CA ARG A 477 4.99 -8.76 -32.15
C ARG A 477 5.32 -10.12 -32.76
N ARG A 478 4.31 -10.97 -33.02
CA ARG A 478 4.52 -12.29 -33.66
C ARG A 478 5.10 -12.15 -35.06
N GLU A 479 4.66 -11.14 -35.83
CA GLU A 479 5.23 -10.90 -37.14
C GLU A 479 6.68 -10.42 -37.09
N TRP A 480 7.00 -9.52 -36.15
CA TRP A 480 8.36 -9.05 -35.94
C TRP A 480 9.29 -10.20 -35.53
N GLU A 481 8.91 -11.03 -34.57
CA GLU A 481 9.69 -12.20 -34.15
C GLU A 481 9.93 -13.18 -35.29
N ARG A 482 8.94 -13.39 -36.17
CA ARG A 482 9.08 -14.24 -37.36
C ARG A 482 10.11 -13.66 -38.32
N ARG A 483 10.00 -12.36 -38.63
CA ARG A 483 10.94 -11.66 -39.54
C ARG A 483 12.36 -11.71 -39.01
N GLU A 484 12.55 -11.49 -37.71
CA GLU A 484 13.89 -11.51 -37.10
C GLU A 484 14.48 -12.93 -37.07
N ARG A 485 13.65 -13.95 -36.79
CA ARG A 485 14.07 -15.36 -36.86
C ARG A 485 14.48 -15.78 -38.26
N GLU A 486 13.75 -15.36 -39.29
CA GLU A 486 14.11 -15.62 -40.69
C GLU A 486 15.40 -14.90 -41.09
N ARG A 487 15.58 -13.66 -40.62
CA ARG A 487 16.81 -12.90 -40.83
C ARG A 487 18.02 -13.62 -40.21
N LEU A 488 17.94 -14.01 -38.95
CA LEU A 488 19.01 -14.75 -38.26
C LEU A 488 19.32 -16.09 -38.93
N LYS A 489 18.29 -16.83 -39.38
CA LYS A 489 18.51 -18.06 -40.16
C LYS A 489 19.27 -17.81 -41.46
N ARG A 490 18.98 -16.70 -42.16
CA ARG A 490 19.67 -16.33 -43.40
C ARG A 490 21.13 -15.97 -43.13
N GLU A 491 21.37 -15.12 -42.13
CA GLU A 491 22.72 -14.70 -41.74
C GLU A 491 23.57 -15.91 -41.29
N LEU A 492 22.99 -16.84 -40.53
CA LEU A 492 23.68 -18.06 -40.12
C LEU A 492 24.01 -18.97 -41.32
N LYS A 493 23.05 -19.14 -42.24
CA LYS A 493 23.25 -19.93 -43.46
C LYS A 493 24.34 -19.34 -44.35
N GLU A 494 24.39 -18.03 -44.47
CA GLU A 494 25.41 -17.31 -45.24
C GLU A 494 26.79 -17.43 -44.60
N LYS A 495 26.91 -17.23 -43.29
CA LYS A 495 28.16 -17.45 -42.54
C LYS A 495 28.67 -18.87 -42.70
N MET A 496 27.79 -19.87 -42.58
CA MET A 496 28.16 -21.26 -42.80
C MET A 496 28.61 -21.55 -44.24
N SER A 497 27.92 -20.97 -45.24
CA SER A 497 28.30 -21.14 -46.64
C SER A 497 29.68 -20.58 -46.91
N LEU A 498 29.97 -19.39 -46.36
CA LEU A 498 31.27 -18.74 -46.50
C LEU A 498 32.38 -19.54 -45.81
N GLU A 499 32.10 -20.12 -44.65
CA GLU A 499 33.07 -20.96 -43.94
C GLU A 499 33.37 -22.27 -44.70
N LEU A 500 32.34 -22.91 -45.27
CA LEU A 500 32.52 -24.09 -46.12
C LEU A 500 33.29 -23.78 -47.39
N GLU A 501 33.10 -22.59 -47.97
CA GLU A 501 33.84 -22.13 -49.13
C GLU A 501 35.32 -21.91 -48.80
N LYS A 502 35.65 -21.24 -47.69
CA LYS A 502 37.03 -21.10 -47.21
C LYS A 502 37.72 -22.44 -46.99
N LEU A 503 37.05 -23.38 -46.32
CA LEU A 503 37.60 -24.72 -46.09
C LEU A 503 37.84 -25.47 -47.40
N ARG A 504 36.98 -25.28 -48.41
CA ARG A 504 37.16 -25.86 -49.74
C ARG A 504 38.36 -25.24 -50.44
N ASP A 505 38.52 -23.92 -50.38
CA ASP A 505 39.65 -23.23 -51.00
C ASP A 505 40.98 -23.60 -50.34
N GLU A 506 41.02 -23.65 -49.00
CA GLU A 506 42.19 -24.13 -48.24
C GLU A 506 42.58 -25.55 -48.63
N ARG A 507 41.59 -26.43 -48.81
CA ARG A 507 41.83 -27.80 -49.29
C ARG A 507 42.39 -27.82 -50.71
N LEU A 508 41.83 -27.04 -51.63
CA LEU A 508 42.31 -26.96 -53.01
C LEU A 508 43.73 -26.40 -53.10
N GLU A 509 44.05 -25.39 -52.26
CA GLU A 509 45.40 -24.87 -52.15
C GLU A 509 46.37 -25.90 -51.56
N TRP A 510 45.94 -26.65 -50.55
CA TRP A 510 46.74 -27.75 -50.00
C TRP A 510 47.02 -28.82 -51.05
N GLU A 511 46.01 -29.26 -51.80
CA GLU A 511 46.16 -30.24 -52.89
C GLU A 511 47.12 -29.72 -53.97
N ARG A 512 47.05 -28.42 -54.31
CA ARG A 512 47.99 -27.78 -55.24
C ARG A 512 49.42 -27.78 -54.70
N ARG A 513 49.63 -27.35 -53.45
CA ARG A 513 50.95 -27.34 -52.80
C ARG A 513 51.55 -28.74 -52.75
N GLU A 514 50.73 -29.75 -52.49
CA GLU A 514 51.17 -31.14 -52.46
C GLU A 514 51.52 -31.65 -53.87
N GLN A 515 50.74 -31.30 -54.91
CA GLN A 515 51.10 -31.59 -56.29
C GLN A 515 52.41 -30.93 -56.72
N GLU A 516 52.60 -29.65 -56.40
CA GLU A 516 53.84 -28.91 -56.68
C GLU A 516 55.02 -29.56 -55.96
N ARG A 517 54.85 -29.95 -54.68
CA ARG A 517 55.87 -30.69 -53.92
C ARG A 517 56.21 -32.02 -54.59
N MET A 518 55.21 -32.78 -55.04
CA MET A 518 55.42 -34.06 -55.71
C MET A 518 56.09 -33.90 -57.08
N GLU A 519 55.74 -32.85 -57.83
CA GLU A 519 56.36 -32.53 -59.11
C GLU A 519 57.81 -32.07 -58.93
N GLN A 520 58.10 -31.25 -57.91
CA GLN A 520 59.47 -30.89 -57.56
C GLN A 520 60.29 -32.11 -57.13
N ALA A 521 59.71 -33.02 -56.34
CA ALA A 521 60.37 -34.27 -55.96
C ALA A 521 60.67 -35.13 -57.19
N ARG A 522 59.72 -35.22 -58.14
CA ARG A 522 59.90 -35.93 -59.41
C ARG A 522 61.01 -35.30 -60.26
N LEU A 523 61.00 -33.98 -60.46
CA LEU A 523 62.02 -33.28 -61.24
C LEU A 523 63.42 -33.39 -60.60
N SER A 524 63.49 -33.31 -59.28
CA SER A 524 64.73 -33.53 -58.51
C SER A 524 65.29 -34.94 -58.77
N PHE A 525 64.41 -35.94 -58.77
CA PHE A 525 64.75 -37.32 -59.07
C PHE A 525 65.23 -37.51 -60.52
N GLU A 526 64.47 -37.00 -61.51
CA GLU A 526 64.84 -37.05 -62.93
C GLU A 526 66.19 -36.36 -63.20
N ASN A 527 66.47 -35.22 -62.53
CA ASN A 527 67.76 -34.53 -62.65
C ASN A 527 68.91 -35.35 -62.03
N ARG A 528 68.67 -36.02 -60.90
CA ARG A 528 69.67 -36.88 -60.25
C ARG A 528 69.97 -38.12 -61.09
N GLU A 529 68.95 -38.70 -61.72
CA GLU A 529 69.10 -39.79 -62.68
C GLU A 529 69.95 -39.37 -63.88
N ARG A 530 69.62 -38.23 -64.51
CA ARG A 530 70.41 -37.68 -65.63
C ARG A 530 71.86 -37.43 -65.26
N ALA A 531 72.12 -36.82 -64.10
CA ALA A 531 73.49 -36.57 -63.64
C ALA A 531 74.27 -37.87 -63.40
N LEU A 532 73.61 -38.94 -62.94
CA LEU A 532 74.22 -40.25 -62.74
C LEU A 532 74.53 -40.93 -64.08
N ILE A 533 73.61 -40.86 -65.04
CA ILE A 533 73.82 -41.36 -66.41
C ILE A 533 75.00 -40.63 -67.07
N GLU A 534 75.02 -39.29 -67.02
CA GLU A 534 76.10 -38.47 -67.57
C GLU A 534 77.45 -38.83 -66.93
N LYS A 535 77.50 -38.98 -65.60
CA LYS A 535 78.72 -39.40 -64.88
C LYS A 535 79.22 -40.76 -65.37
N LEU A 536 78.33 -41.74 -65.51
CA LEU A 536 78.67 -43.08 -65.98
C LEU A 536 79.12 -43.09 -67.45
N GLU A 537 78.49 -42.30 -68.31
CA GLU A 537 78.92 -42.13 -69.71
C GLU A 537 80.30 -41.48 -69.81
N LEU A 538 80.59 -40.50 -68.95
CA LEU A 538 81.89 -39.86 -68.88
C LEU A 538 82.97 -40.86 -68.41
N GLN A 539 82.67 -41.70 -67.43
CA GLN A 539 83.55 -42.80 -67.00
C GLN A 539 83.78 -43.83 -68.11
N LEU A 540 82.74 -44.23 -68.85
CA LEU A 540 82.85 -45.11 -70.01
C LEU A 540 83.74 -44.49 -71.10
N SER A 541 83.55 -43.21 -71.42
CA SER A 541 84.35 -42.50 -72.42
C SER A 541 85.83 -42.41 -72.01
N GLN A 542 86.14 -42.19 -70.73
CA GLN A 542 87.51 -42.18 -70.22
C GLN A 542 88.19 -43.54 -70.37
N ILE A 543 87.45 -44.63 -70.12
CA ILE A 543 87.95 -46.01 -70.30
C ILE A 543 88.26 -46.27 -71.78
N GLU A 544 87.40 -45.80 -72.70
CA GLU A 544 87.60 -45.95 -74.14
C GLU A 544 88.78 -45.12 -74.68
N VAL A 545 88.98 -43.90 -74.18
CA VAL A 545 90.13 -43.05 -74.56
C VAL A 545 91.45 -43.59 -74.03
N SER A 546 91.44 -44.22 -72.84
CA SER A 546 92.63 -44.81 -72.22
C SER A 546 93.12 -46.09 -72.92
N PHE A 547 92.31 -46.66 -73.81
CA PHE A 547 92.62 -47.88 -74.56
C PHE A 547 92.13 -47.81 -76.02
N PRO A 548 92.94 -47.29 -76.96
CA PRO A 548 92.55 -47.19 -78.36
C PRO A 548 92.38 -48.57 -79.02
N LEU A 549 91.35 -48.69 -79.87
CA LEU A 549 90.86 -49.86 -80.63
C LEU A 549 91.87 -50.58 -81.56
N GLN A 550 93.17 -50.31 -81.44
CA GLN A 550 94.24 -50.91 -82.26
C GLN A 550 95.19 -51.81 -81.45
N SER A 551 94.87 -52.13 -80.19
CA SER A 551 95.67 -53.10 -79.42
C SER A 551 95.32 -54.52 -79.87
N GLU A 552 96.26 -55.21 -80.52
CA GLU A 552 96.13 -56.64 -80.91
C GLU A 552 96.43 -57.61 -79.73
N ASN A 553 96.42 -57.11 -78.48
CA ASN A 553 96.79 -57.90 -77.30
C ASN A 553 95.54 -58.47 -76.59
N PRO A 554 95.27 -59.79 -76.68
CA PRO A 554 94.02 -60.40 -76.19
C PRO A 554 93.77 -60.17 -74.70
N LYS A 555 94.84 -60.12 -73.89
CA LYS A 555 94.73 -59.90 -72.42
C LYS A 555 94.29 -58.49 -72.05
N GLN A 556 94.60 -57.50 -72.88
CA GLN A 556 94.16 -56.11 -72.68
C GLN A 556 92.71 -55.91 -73.11
N ILE A 557 92.28 -56.60 -74.18
CA ILE A 557 90.89 -56.63 -74.64
C ILE A 557 89.98 -57.29 -73.59
N ASP A 558 90.35 -58.46 -73.05
CA ASP A 558 89.58 -59.13 -71.98
C ASP A 558 89.46 -58.26 -70.71
N SER A 559 90.52 -57.53 -70.34
CA SER A 559 90.46 -56.62 -69.18
C SER A 559 89.55 -55.42 -69.42
N LEU A 560 89.51 -54.91 -70.66
CA LEU A 560 88.62 -53.82 -71.06
C LEU A 560 87.16 -54.24 -71.09
N GLU A 561 86.87 -55.41 -71.67
CA GLU A 561 85.52 -55.96 -71.69
C GLU A 561 85.04 -56.21 -70.25
N LYS A 562 85.91 -56.73 -69.38
CA LYS A 562 85.58 -56.90 -67.96
C LYS A 562 85.30 -55.57 -67.23
N MET A 563 86.12 -54.55 -67.46
CA MET A 563 85.88 -53.22 -66.87
C MET A 563 84.60 -52.57 -67.41
N LYS A 564 84.29 -52.75 -68.70
CA LYS A 564 83.02 -52.30 -69.29
C LYS A 564 81.84 -53.04 -68.69
N ASP A 565 81.91 -54.36 -68.57
CA ASP A 565 80.84 -55.19 -68.00
C ASP A 565 80.59 -54.90 -66.51
N GLU A 566 81.65 -54.63 -65.74
CA GLU A 566 81.54 -54.17 -64.35
C GLU A 566 80.83 -52.80 -64.28
N LEU A 567 81.20 -51.84 -65.15
CA LEU A 567 80.56 -50.53 -65.20
C LEU A 567 79.10 -50.59 -65.69
N TYR A 568 78.79 -51.44 -66.68
CA TYR A 568 77.42 -51.68 -67.14
C TYR A 568 76.59 -52.40 -66.06
N GLY A 569 77.20 -53.29 -65.27
CA GLY A 569 76.59 -53.93 -64.11
C GLY A 569 76.31 -52.95 -62.97
N GLU A 570 77.22 -52.02 -62.69
CA GLU A 570 77.01 -50.92 -61.72
C GLU A 570 75.92 -49.96 -62.21
N LYS A 571 75.94 -49.56 -63.49
CA LYS A 571 74.88 -48.77 -64.13
C LYS A 571 73.52 -49.45 -63.97
N SER A 572 73.44 -50.76 -64.19
CA SER A 572 72.19 -51.51 -64.04
C SER A 572 71.72 -51.65 -62.59
N LYS A 573 72.62 -51.71 -61.61
CA LYS A 573 72.27 -51.80 -60.17
C LYS A 573 71.88 -50.44 -59.59
N GLU A 574 72.56 -49.36 -59.98
CA GLU A 574 72.23 -48.00 -59.53
C GLU A 574 70.95 -47.47 -60.19
N LEU A 575 70.65 -47.87 -61.44
CA LEU A 575 69.41 -47.51 -62.15
C LEU A 575 68.23 -48.46 -61.87
N GLN A 576 68.47 -49.66 -61.32
CA GLN A 576 67.41 -50.62 -60.97
C GLN A 576 66.29 -50.03 -60.08
N PRO A 577 66.59 -49.32 -58.97
CA PRO A 577 65.55 -48.66 -58.17
C PRO A 577 64.87 -47.46 -58.86
N LEU A 578 65.32 -47.03 -60.05
CA LEU A 578 64.71 -45.95 -60.85
C LEU A 578 63.78 -46.44 -61.97
N SER A 579 63.90 -47.71 -62.39
CA SER A 579 63.11 -48.32 -63.46
C SER A 579 61.75 -48.87 -63.00
N ASP A 580 61.65 -49.25 -61.72
CA ASP A 580 60.42 -49.82 -61.16
C ASP A 580 59.41 -48.69 -60.89
N GLY A 581 58.63 -48.35 -61.92
CA GLY A 581 57.56 -47.34 -61.91
C GLY A 581 56.38 -47.63 -60.99
N ASN A 582 56.59 -48.33 -59.87
CA ASN A 582 55.56 -48.65 -58.88
C ASN A 582 56.13 -48.51 -57.47
N SER A 583 56.24 -47.27 -56.99
CA SER A 583 55.94 -46.91 -55.60
C SER A 583 56.09 -45.40 -55.40
N LEU A 584 54.96 -44.69 -55.35
CA LEU A 584 54.86 -43.36 -54.74
C LEU A 584 55.42 -43.33 -53.29
N GLN A 585 55.62 -44.49 -52.66
CA GLN A 585 56.28 -44.63 -51.35
C GLN A 585 57.80 -44.37 -51.36
N ASN A 586 58.50 -44.54 -52.50
CA ASN A 586 59.95 -44.32 -52.57
C ASN A 586 60.36 -42.87 -52.85
N LEU A 587 59.45 -42.03 -53.35
CA LEU A 587 59.72 -40.59 -53.53
C LEU A 587 59.81 -39.85 -52.18
N ASN A 588 59.09 -40.32 -51.16
CA ASN A 588 59.16 -39.76 -49.80
C ASN A 588 60.40 -40.21 -49.01
N SER A 589 61.05 -41.32 -49.36
CA SER A 589 62.26 -41.79 -48.66
C SER A 589 63.54 -41.10 -49.16
N PHE A 590 63.55 -40.60 -50.40
CA PHE A 590 64.72 -39.92 -51.00
C PHE A 590 64.71 -38.39 -50.86
N ALA A 591 63.61 -37.78 -50.39
CA ALA A 591 63.48 -36.35 -50.15
C ALA A 591 63.91 -35.91 -48.73
N GLN A 592 64.59 -36.76 -47.95
CA GLN A 592 65.14 -36.37 -46.65
C GLN A 592 66.61 -35.94 -46.80
N PRO A 593 66.96 -34.68 -46.46
CA PRO A 593 68.34 -34.39 -46.11
C PRO A 593 68.64 -35.10 -44.79
N ASN A 594 69.79 -35.79 -44.73
CA ASN A 594 70.28 -36.49 -43.54
C ASN A 594 70.24 -35.60 -42.29
N SER A 595 69.20 -35.70 -41.47
CA SER A 595 69.25 -35.32 -40.06
C SER A 595 68.17 -36.06 -39.25
N SER A 596 68.56 -36.67 -38.13
CA SER A 596 67.69 -37.43 -37.21
C SER A 596 66.61 -36.61 -36.49
N VAL A 597 66.33 -35.37 -36.92
CA VAL A 597 65.36 -34.48 -36.29
C VAL A 597 63.99 -34.52 -36.99
N GLU A 598 63.95 -34.83 -38.29
CA GLU A 598 62.70 -34.76 -39.09
C GLU A 598 61.81 -36.01 -39.00
N SER A 599 62.35 -37.18 -38.62
CA SER A 599 61.55 -38.42 -38.46
C SER A 599 60.64 -38.39 -37.23
N GLY A 600 61.00 -37.61 -36.20
CA GLY A 600 60.17 -37.36 -35.03
C GLY A 600 59.02 -36.39 -35.35
N ILE A 601 59.30 -35.34 -36.13
CA ILE A 601 58.32 -34.32 -36.53
C ILE A 601 57.28 -34.90 -37.49
N ALA A 602 57.69 -35.72 -38.47
CA ALA A 602 56.77 -36.35 -39.42
C ALA A 602 55.76 -37.30 -38.74
N LYS A 603 56.21 -38.11 -37.76
CA LYS A 603 55.32 -38.97 -36.97
C LYS A 603 54.42 -38.19 -36.02
N GLN A 604 54.90 -37.04 -35.53
CA GLN A 604 54.14 -36.17 -34.65
C GLN A 604 53.07 -35.40 -35.43
N GLU A 605 53.38 -34.94 -36.65
CA GLU A 605 52.43 -34.34 -37.59
C GLU A 605 51.40 -35.36 -38.09
N GLU A 606 51.78 -36.61 -38.37
CA GLU A 606 50.83 -37.65 -38.79
C GLU A 606 49.84 -38.03 -37.66
N ASN A 607 50.32 -38.11 -36.41
CA ASN A 607 49.46 -38.29 -35.24
C ASN A 607 48.58 -37.06 -34.98
N GLN A 608 49.08 -35.86 -35.24
CA GLN A 608 48.32 -34.61 -35.12
C GLN A 608 47.22 -34.56 -36.19
N ARG A 609 47.52 -34.94 -37.43
CA ARG A 609 46.57 -35.07 -38.56
C ARG A 609 45.48 -36.11 -38.26
N ALA A 610 45.83 -37.24 -37.67
CA ALA A 610 44.86 -38.27 -37.29
C ALA A 610 43.90 -37.76 -36.19
N LYS A 611 44.43 -37.04 -35.18
CA LYS A 611 43.63 -36.46 -34.10
C LYS A 611 42.73 -35.32 -34.59
N GLU A 612 43.23 -34.45 -35.46
CA GLU A 612 42.45 -33.35 -36.04
C GLU A 612 41.35 -33.88 -36.97
N SER A 613 41.65 -34.90 -37.78
CA SER A 613 40.63 -35.57 -38.59
C SER A 613 39.55 -36.27 -37.75
N GLU A 614 39.92 -36.85 -36.60
CA GLU A 614 38.97 -37.51 -35.69
C GLU A 614 38.10 -36.50 -34.93
N GLU A 615 38.68 -35.38 -34.50
CA GLU A 615 37.97 -34.23 -33.92
C GLU A 615 36.98 -33.61 -34.93
N HIS A 616 37.40 -33.39 -36.18
CA HIS A 616 36.51 -32.90 -37.24
C HIS A 616 35.36 -33.87 -37.52
N ALA A 617 35.64 -35.18 -37.57
CA ALA A 617 34.60 -36.20 -37.76
C ALA A 617 33.66 -36.33 -36.54
N ARG A 618 34.12 -35.99 -35.33
CA ARG A 618 33.31 -35.94 -34.11
C ARG A 618 32.40 -34.73 -34.09
N LEU A 619 32.93 -33.55 -34.43
CA LEU A 619 32.16 -32.30 -34.57
C LEU A 619 31.08 -32.40 -35.66
N ALA A 620 31.40 -33.01 -36.81
CA ALA A 620 30.43 -33.24 -37.87
C ALA A 620 29.26 -34.14 -37.42
N ARG A 621 29.53 -35.19 -36.62
CA ARG A 621 28.51 -36.07 -36.05
C ARG A 621 27.63 -35.36 -35.02
N GLN A 622 28.23 -34.55 -34.14
CA GLN A 622 27.48 -33.73 -33.18
C GLN A 622 26.58 -32.70 -33.89
N PHE A 623 27.06 -32.14 -34.99
CA PHE A 623 26.28 -31.21 -35.81
C PHE A 623 25.09 -31.90 -36.49
N GLU A 624 25.27 -33.10 -37.06
CA GLU A 624 24.15 -33.88 -37.61
C GLU A 624 23.11 -34.26 -36.54
N GLU A 625 23.53 -34.62 -35.33
CA GLU A 625 22.61 -34.91 -34.22
C GLU A 625 21.83 -33.67 -33.77
N TYR A 626 22.50 -32.52 -33.66
CA TYR A 626 21.86 -31.24 -33.34
C TYR A 626 20.80 -30.86 -34.40
N MET A 627 21.13 -31.02 -35.69
CA MET A 627 20.19 -30.76 -36.77
C MET A 627 19.00 -31.74 -36.74
N LYS A 628 19.24 -33.03 -36.46
CA LYS A 628 18.16 -34.02 -36.29
C LYS A 628 17.23 -33.71 -35.10
N GLN A 629 17.76 -33.19 -33.99
CA GLN A 629 16.96 -32.77 -32.84
C GLN A 629 16.14 -31.51 -33.14
N MET A 630 16.72 -30.54 -33.85
CA MET A 630 16.03 -29.32 -34.27
C MET A 630 14.87 -29.61 -35.24
N TYR A 631 15.02 -30.58 -36.14
CA TYR A 631 13.94 -30.97 -37.05
C TYR A 631 12.88 -31.89 -36.43
N LYS A 632 13.17 -32.55 -35.30
CA LYS A 632 12.18 -33.34 -34.53
C LYS A 632 11.27 -32.50 -33.63
N ASN A 633 11.63 -31.24 -33.38
CA ASN A 633 10.92 -30.30 -32.50
C ASN A 633 10.11 -29.22 -33.27
N ASN A 634 9.98 -29.36 -34.59
CA ASN A 634 8.89 -28.79 -35.39
C ASN A 634 7.91 -29.90 -35.74
#